data_AF-A0AAP0LSQ9-F1
#
_entry.id   AF-A0AAP0LSQ9-F1
#
_cell.length_a   1.000
_cell.length_b   1.000
_cell.length_c   1.000
_cell.angle_alpha   90.00
_cell.angle_beta   90.00
_cell.angle_gamma   90.00
#
_symmetry.space_group_name_H-M   'P 1'
#
loop_
_entity.id
_entity.type
_entity.pdbx_description
1 polymer ?
#
loop_
_entity_poly.entity_id
_entity_poly.type
_entity_poly.pdbx_seq_one_letter_code
_entity_poly.pdbx_strand_id
1 'polypeptide(L)'
;MAIGHCKDVENGEIVINGLEDLEEPFIQKEGKVVSYQDEDDDQENNGGSVGMVLLSTFVAVCASFEFGSCVGYSAPTQSAVRDDLHLSLAEFSTFGSILTIGAMLGAITSGRIADIVGRKGAMRISACFCITGWLAVYFSNGSLLLDIGRFFTGYGIGVFSYVVPIFIAEIAPRNLRGLLTTLNQLLIVTGSSVAYIIGSIIPWRILALTGLVPCVLLLVGLCFVPESPRWLAKVGLDKEFQVALRKLRGKDADITREAAEIQVYIHTLRSLPKASIRDLFKSKYIRSVIIGVSLMVLQQFVGINGIGFYTSETFAQAGLSSGKLGTILYACVQVPITVVGAFLMDKSGRRPLIMISAAGTFLGCFLAGTSFFLKGQNMFLDWVPVLAVGGILIYIAFFSIGFGAVPWVIMSEIFPINIKGVAGSLVVLVNWSGAWAVSYTFNFLMSWSSSGTFFIYSAFSVITVLFVAKFVPETKGKTLEQIQASINKS
;
A
#
# COMPACT_ATOMS: atom_id res chain seq x y z
N MET A 1 -71.70 -30.07 33.18
CA MET A 1 -71.61 -30.17 31.71
C MET A 1 -70.47 -31.14 31.42
N ALA A 2 -70.66 -32.46 31.51
CA ALA A 2 -71.43 -33.32 30.60
C ALA A 2 -70.83 -33.37 29.18
N ILE A 3 -70.13 -34.49 28.93
CA ILE A 3 -69.95 -35.23 27.66
C ILE A 3 -68.94 -34.60 26.67
N GLY A 4 -67.84 -35.22 26.23
CA GLY A 4 -67.42 -36.62 26.21
C GLY A 4 -67.37 -37.17 24.78
N HIS A 5 -66.18 -37.41 24.22
CA HIS A 5 -65.92 -38.60 23.40
C HIS A 5 -64.44 -38.91 23.27
N CYS A 6 -64.14 -40.18 23.53
CA CYS A 6 -62.86 -40.88 23.44
C CYS A 6 -63.04 -42.05 22.45
N LYS A 7 -61.90 -42.63 22.03
CA LYS A 7 -61.67 -43.92 21.31
C LYS A 7 -61.64 -43.86 19.77
N ASP A 8 -60.75 -44.55 19.04
CA ASP A 8 -60.01 -45.83 19.22
C ASP A 8 -58.54 -45.68 18.70
N VAL A 9 -57.44 -46.22 19.26
CA VAL A 9 -56.96 -47.60 19.61
C VAL A 9 -56.26 -48.37 18.45
N GLU A 10 -54.96 -48.63 18.69
CA GLU A 10 -54.07 -49.75 18.27
C GLU A 10 -53.74 -50.04 16.78
N ASN A 11 -52.44 -50.05 16.45
CA ASN A 11 -51.64 -51.29 16.34
C ASN A 11 -50.21 -51.07 15.80
N GLY A 12 -49.23 -51.76 16.42
CA GLY A 12 -48.10 -52.37 15.70
C GLY A 12 -46.73 -51.68 15.78
N GLU A 13 -45.86 -52.23 16.63
CA GLU A 13 -44.39 -52.17 16.47
C GLU A 13 -43.96 -52.70 15.08
N ILE A 14 -42.79 -52.27 14.57
CA ILE A 14 -41.69 -53.14 14.08
C ILE A 14 -40.50 -52.29 13.60
N VAL A 15 -39.41 -52.44 14.35
CA VAL A 15 -37.99 -52.68 14.00
C VAL A 15 -37.46 -52.33 12.59
N ILE A 16 -36.26 -51.71 12.65
CA ILE A 16 -35.32 -51.29 11.61
C ILE A 16 -34.81 -52.44 10.70
N ASN A 17 -34.76 -52.18 9.39
CA ASN A 17 -33.78 -52.67 8.41
C ASN A 17 -33.69 -51.54 7.36
N GLY A 18 -32.56 -51.00 6.91
CA GLY A 18 -31.29 -51.61 6.55
C GLY A 18 -31.02 -51.18 5.10
N LEU A 19 -30.06 -50.27 4.90
CA LEU A 19 -29.27 -50.05 3.68
C LEU A 19 -29.90 -50.50 2.34
N GLU A 20 -30.74 -49.68 1.73
CA GLU A 20 -31.08 -49.71 0.30
C GLU A 20 -31.93 -48.48 0.00
N ASP A 21 -31.30 -47.33 -0.21
CA ASP A 21 -31.89 -46.14 -0.87
C ASP A 21 -30.75 -45.10 -1.07
N LEU A 22 -29.75 -45.53 -1.83
CA LEU A 22 -28.73 -44.66 -2.42
C LEU A 22 -28.80 -44.85 -3.93
N GLU A 23 -29.80 -44.25 -4.57
CA GLU A 23 -29.74 -43.92 -5.99
C GLU A 23 -30.83 -42.87 -6.33
N GLU A 24 -30.36 -41.72 -6.85
CA GLU A 24 -31.08 -40.71 -7.64
C GLU A 24 -31.82 -39.51 -6.97
N PRO A 25 -31.88 -38.35 -7.67
CA PRO A 25 -31.56 -37.05 -7.07
C PRO A 25 -32.78 -36.21 -6.65
N PHE A 26 -32.68 -35.59 -5.47
CA PHE A 26 -33.65 -34.63 -4.96
C PHE A 26 -33.57 -33.27 -5.70
N ILE A 27 -34.32 -33.13 -6.80
CA ILE A 27 -34.85 -31.83 -7.24
C ILE A 27 -36.37 -31.88 -7.11
N GLN A 28 -36.88 -31.35 -5.99
CA GLN A 28 -38.11 -30.56 -5.87
C GLN A 28 -38.54 -30.56 -4.40
N LYS A 29 -38.26 -29.46 -3.70
CA LYS A 29 -39.17 -28.95 -2.67
C LYS A 29 -39.18 -27.42 -2.76
N GLU A 30 -40.38 -26.93 -3.05
CA GLU A 30 -40.74 -25.52 -3.14
C GLU A 30 -40.28 -24.74 -1.90
N GLY A 31 -39.39 -23.77 -2.12
CA GLY A 31 -39.18 -22.65 -1.23
C GLY A 31 -39.42 -21.39 -2.05
N LYS A 32 -40.39 -20.57 -1.63
CA LYS A 32 -40.77 -19.29 -2.24
C LYS A 32 -39.56 -18.53 -2.81
N VAL A 33 -39.39 -18.60 -4.12
CA VAL A 33 -38.54 -17.67 -4.88
C VAL A 33 -39.36 -16.40 -4.99
N VAL A 34 -39.02 -15.39 -4.19
CA VAL A 34 -39.40 -14.01 -4.49
C VAL A 34 -38.63 -13.65 -5.76
N SER A 35 -39.28 -13.78 -6.91
CA SER A 35 -38.78 -13.25 -8.16
C SER A 35 -38.81 -11.73 -8.06
N TYR A 36 -37.66 -11.13 -7.79
CA TYR A 36 -37.44 -9.77 -8.24
C TYR A 36 -37.43 -9.85 -9.77
N GLN A 37 -38.48 -9.30 -10.39
CA GLN A 37 -38.44 -9.01 -11.81
C GLN A 37 -37.25 -8.08 -12.03
N ASP A 38 -36.27 -8.55 -12.81
CA ASP A 38 -35.28 -7.70 -13.47
C ASP A 38 -36.05 -6.83 -14.48
N GLU A 39 -36.64 -5.74 -13.99
CA GLU A 39 -36.93 -4.59 -14.84
C GLU A 39 -35.62 -3.81 -14.97
N ASP A 40 -35.00 -3.91 -16.15
CA ASP A 40 -33.99 -2.96 -16.60
C ASP A 40 -34.62 -1.57 -16.66
N ASP A 41 -34.28 -0.70 -15.71
CA ASP A 41 -34.15 0.72 -15.96
C ASP A 41 -32.68 1.14 -15.82
N ASP A 42 -31.95 1.02 -16.92
CA ASP A 42 -30.78 1.83 -17.28
C ASP A 42 -31.16 3.33 -17.37
N GLN A 43 -31.68 3.87 -16.28
CA GLN A 43 -31.73 5.29 -15.97
C GLN A 43 -31.15 5.48 -14.56
N GLU A 44 -29.84 5.17 -14.42
CA GLU A 44 -29.04 5.72 -13.34
C GLU A 44 -29.20 7.24 -13.37
N ASN A 45 -30.01 7.75 -12.45
CA ASN A 45 -30.24 9.17 -12.23
C ASN A 45 -28.90 9.77 -11.77
N ASN A 46 -28.11 10.21 -12.75
CA ASN A 46 -26.70 10.59 -12.67
C ASN A 46 -26.49 11.96 -11.98
N GLY A 47 -27.38 12.32 -11.04
CA GLY A 47 -27.41 13.59 -10.33
C GLY A 47 -26.86 13.55 -8.89
N GLY A 48 -26.34 12.41 -8.45
CA GLY A 48 -25.67 12.29 -7.15
C GLY A 48 -24.33 13.02 -7.14
N SER A 49 -24.12 13.95 -6.21
CA SER A 49 -22.93 14.83 -6.15
C SER A 49 -21.62 14.05 -5.96
N VAL A 50 -21.04 13.56 -7.07
CA VAL A 50 -19.68 13.00 -7.15
C VAL A 50 -18.65 13.98 -6.56
N GLY A 51 -18.97 15.27 -6.53
CA GLY A 51 -18.17 16.33 -5.91
C GLY A 51 -17.77 16.06 -4.46
N MET A 52 -18.66 15.51 -3.61
CA MET A 52 -18.29 15.22 -2.22
C MET A 52 -17.30 14.04 -2.13
N VAL A 53 -17.46 13.01 -2.97
CA VAL A 53 -16.52 11.88 -3.04
C VAL A 53 -15.16 12.35 -3.54
N LEU A 54 -15.12 13.20 -4.57
CA LEU A 54 -13.89 13.78 -5.10
C LEU A 54 -13.21 14.68 -4.07
N LEU A 55 -13.95 15.54 -3.37
CA LEU A 55 -13.40 16.37 -2.28
C LEU A 55 -12.83 15.51 -1.15
N SER A 56 -13.57 14.49 -0.73
CA SER A 56 -13.15 13.56 0.34
C SER A 56 -11.90 12.79 -0.07
N THR A 57 -11.82 12.37 -1.34
CA THR A 57 -10.63 11.72 -1.89
C THR A 57 -9.47 12.69 -1.98
N PHE A 58 -9.67 13.91 -2.47
CA PHE A 58 -8.65 14.95 -2.56
C PHE A 58 -8.02 15.24 -1.19
N VAL A 59 -8.84 15.44 -0.16
CA VAL A 59 -8.39 15.63 1.22
C VAL A 59 -7.60 14.41 1.70
N ALA A 60 -8.11 13.19 1.46
CA ALA A 60 -7.43 11.98 1.89
C ALA A 60 -6.06 11.80 1.19
N VAL A 61 -5.95 12.11 -0.10
CA VAL A 61 -4.68 11.97 -0.84
C VAL A 61 -3.65 13.06 -0.50
N CYS A 62 -4.01 14.14 0.22
CA CYS A 62 -3.02 15.02 0.84
C CYS A 62 -2.12 14.26 1.84
N ALA A 63 -2.67 13.26 2.54
CA ALA A 63 -1.88 12.37 3.39
C ALA A 63 -0.93 11.47 2.58
N SER A 64 -1.35 11.02 1.40
CA SER A 64 -0.51 10.26 0.45
C SER A 64 0.62 11.12 -0.10
N PHE A 65 0.33 12.38 -0.43
CA PHE A 65 1.33 13.35 -0.85
C PHE A 65 2.36 13.58 0.25
N GLU A 66 1.90 13.76 1.49
CA GLU A 66 2.76 13.89 2.67
C GLU A 66 3.65 12.67 2.90
N PHE A 67 3.11 11.46 2.72
CA PHE A 67 3.92 10.23 2.71
C PHE A 67 5.06 10.33 1.71
N GLY A 68 4.74 10.74 0.47
CA GLY A 68 5.73 10.95 -0.59
C GLY A 68 6.79 11.96 -0.22
N SER A 69 6.40 13.12 0.31
CA SER A 69 7.30 14.20 0.73
C SER A 69 8.28 13.74 1.80
N CYS A 70 7.81 13.00 2.81
CA CYS A 70 8.66 12.44 3.86
C CYS A 70 9.76 11.52 3.29
N VAL A 71 9.39 10.63 2.35
CA VAL A 71 10.29 9.70 1.67
C VAL A 71 11.30 10.46 0.80
N GLY A 72 10.83 11.43 0.01
CA GLY A 72 11.68 12.19 -0.93
C GLY A 72 12.61 13.22 -0.27
N TYR A 73 12.34 13.64 0.95
CA TYR A 73 13.11 14.69 1.64
C TYR A 73 14.59 14.36 1.85
N SER A 74 14.95 13.11 2.13
CA SER A 74 16.32 12.75 2.52
C SER A 74 17.34 12.94 1.39
N ALA A 75 16.96 12.65 0.15
CA ALA A 75 17.92 12.61 -0.96
C ALA A 75 18.54 13.97 -1.31
N PRO A 76 17.77 15.05 -1.53
CA PRO A 76 18.35 16.34 -1.89
C PRO A 76 19.02 17.05 -0.70
N THR A 77 18.71 16.64 0.54
CA THR A 77 19.16 17.33 1.76
C THR A 77 20.42 16.73 2.38
N GLN A 78 20.86 15.55 1.94
CA GLN A 78 21.95 14.80 2.58
C GLN A 78 23.23 15.60 2.79
N SER A 79 23.80 16.16 1.72
CA SER A 79 25.05 16.93 1.82
C SER A 79 24.88 18.16 2.71
N ALA A 80 23.82 18.94 2.47
CA ALA A 80 23.56 20.16 3.22
C ALA A 80 23.32 19.93 4.73
N VAL A 81 22.62 18.86 5.11
CA VAL A 81 22.37 18.51 6.52
C VAL A 81 23.65 18.03 7.19
N ARG A 82 24.45 17.21 6.50
CA ARG A 82 25.72 16.72 7.05
C ARG A 82 26.75 17.84 7.23
N ASP A 83 26.79 18.80 6.33
CA ASP A 83 27.70 19.94 6.40
C ASP A 83 27.27 20.94 7.50
N ASP A 84 25.96 21.24 7.61
CA ASP A 84 25.42 22.19 8.61
C ASP A 84 25.53 21.68 10.06
N LEU A 85 25.28 20.38 10.27
CA LEU A 85 25.24 19.76 11.60
C LEU A 85 26.49 18.91 11.91
N HIS A 86 27.49 18.90 11.01
CA HIS A 86 28.72 18.10 11.11
C HIS A 86 28.47 16.60 11.39
N LEU A 87 27.46 16.01 10.74
CA LEU A 87 27.05 14.64 10.98
C LEU A 87 27.94 13.61 10.30
N SER A 88 28.26 12.55 11.04
CA SER A 88 28.90 11.36 10.49
C SER A 88 27.97 10.63 9.49
N LEU A 89 28.55 9.77 8.66
CA LEU A 89 27.77 8.94 7.72
C LEU A 89 26.81 8.01 8.47
N ALA A 90 27.21 7.51 9.64
CA ALA A 90 26.40 6.65 10.48
C ALA A 90 25.18 7.40 11.05
N GLU A 91 25.38 8.63 11.55
CA GLU A 91 24.29 9.47 12.04
C GLU A 91 23.29 9.82 10.93
N PHE A 92 23.75 10.18 9.74
CA PHE A 92 22.85 10.44 8.61
C PHE A 92 22.12 9.18 8.12
N SER A 93 22.78 8.01 8.19
CA SER A 93 22.14 6.73 7.86
C SER A 93 21.07 6.35 8.87
N THR A 94 21.28 6.67 10.16
CA THR A 94 20.25 6.58 11.19
C THR A 94 19.09 7.52 10.90
N PHE A 95 19.35 8.78 10.56
CA PHE A 95 18.32 9.76 10.16
C PHE A 95 17.45 9.28 8.99
N GLY A 96 18.07 8.75 7.93
CA GLY A 96 17.33 8.23 6.77
C GLY A 96 16.50 6.99 7.10
N SER A 97 17.07 6.07 7.89
CA SER A 97 16.43 4.79 8.19
C SER A 97 15.40 4.85 9.32
N ILE A 98 15.52 5.75 10.31
CA ILE A 98 14.60 5.84 11.45
C ILE A 98 13.17 6.21 11.01
N LEU A 99 13.01 6.89 9.87
CA LEU A 99 11.72 7.11 9.21
C LEU A 99 10.96 5.79 8.99
N THR A 100 11.65 4.75 8.54
CA THR A 100 11.05 3.43 8.27
C THR A 100 10.71 2.67 9.55
N ILE A 101 11.47 2.87 10.64
CA ILE A 101 11.13 2.34 11.97
C ILE A 101 9.86 3.00 12.49
N GLY A 102 9.77 4.33 12.39
CA GLY A 102 8.55 5.07 12.72
C GLY A 102 7.37 4.54 11.92
N ALA A 103 7.54 4.37 10.61
CA ALA A 103 6.49 3.86 9.72
C ALA A 103 6.07 2.42 10.07
N MET A 104 7.02 1.56 10.45
CA MET A 104 6.73 0.21 10.95
C MET A 104 5.83 0.24 12.17
N LEU A 105 6.17 1.04 13.19
CA LEU A 105 5.37 1.16 14.40
C LEU A 105 4.00 1.78 14.13
N GLY A 106 3.95 2.83 13.30
CA GLY A 106 2.71 3.46 12.86
C GLY A 106 1.80 2.49 12.11
N ALA A 107 2.36 1.64 11.24
CA ALA A 107 1.59 0.65 10.50
C ALA A 107 0.99 -0.44 11.42
N ILE A 108 1.75 -0.91 12.42
CA ILE A 108 1.24 -1.91 13.40
C ILE A 108 0.10 -1.34 14.24
N THR A 109 0.20 -0.08 14.67
CA THR A 109 -0.83 0.55 15.51
C THR A 109 -2.02 1.07 14.68
N SER A 110 -1.83 1.35 13.39
CA SER A 110 -2.82 1.97 12.50
C SER A 110 -4.19 1.29 12.53
N GLY A 111 -4.24 -0.05 12.51
CA GLY A 111 -5.49 -0.80 12.49
C GLY A 111 -6.33 -0.59 13.76
N ARG A 112 -5.68 -0.57 14.93
CA ARG A 112 -6.36 -0.30 16.22
C ARG A 112 -6.82 1.15 16.30
N ILE A 113 -5.97 2.09 15.89
CA ILE A 113 -6.28 3.52 15.91
C ILE A 113 -7.50 3.79 14.99
N ALA A 114 -7.49 3.25 13.77
CA ALA A 114 -8.56 3.44 12.79
C ALA A 114 -9.89 2.77 13.18
N ASP A 115 -9.83 1.69 13.96
CA ASP A 115 -11.03 1.02 14.47
C ASP A 115 -11.64 1.74 15.67
N ILE A 116 -10.83 2.32 16.57
CA ILE A 116 -11.31 3.03 17.77
C ILE A 116 -11.75 4.46 17.45
N VAL A 117 -10.91 5.23 16.75
CA VAL A 117 -11.11 6.68 16.56
C VAL A 117 -11.76 6.98 15.18
N GLY A 118 -11.94 5.96 14.34
CA GLY A 118 -12.40 6.12 12.97
C GLY A 118 -11.27 6.48 12.00
N ARG A 119 -11.60 6.52 10.71
CA ARG A 119 -10.60 6.73 9.64
C ARG A 119 -10.19 8.19 9.60
N LYS A 120 -11.15 9.11 9.69
CA LYS A 120 -10.92 10.55 9.81
C LYS A 120 -10.14 10.89 11.08
N GLY A 121 -10.50 10.26 12.21
CA GLY A 121 -9.79 10.43 13.47
C GLY A 121 -8.32 9.98 13.39
N ALA A 122 -8.08 8.80 12.81
CA ALA A 122 -6.73 8.29 12.60
C ALA A 122 -5.88 9.22 11.71
N MET A 123 -6.44 9.73 10.60
CA MET A 123 -5.73 10.70 9.74
C MET A 123 -5.37 11.99 10.48
N ARG A 124 -6.21 12.49 11.40
CA ARG A 124 -5.89 13.67 12.22
C ARG A 124 -4.73 13.41 13.16
N ILE A 125 -4.74 12.28 13.87
CA ILE A 125 -3.66 11.91 14.80
C ILE A 125 -2.33 11.81 14.04
N SER A 126 -2.34 11.17 12.87
CA SER A 126 -1.17 11.04 12.00
C SER A 126 -0.65 12.38 11.49
N ALA A 127 -1.55 13.29 11.10
CA ALA A 127 -1.17 14.63 10.67
C ALA A 127 -0.49 15.42 11.79
N CYS A 128 -0.98 15.29 13.03
CA CYS A 128 -0.33 15.90 14.20
C CYS A 128 1.10 15.37 14.39
N PHE A 129 1.31 14.05 14.26
CA PHE A 129 2.65 13.46 14.33
C PHE A 129 3.58 13.94 13.21
N CYS A 130 3.08 14.06 11.97
CA CYS A 130 3.87 14.63 10.88
C CYS A 130 4.23 16.10 11.14
N ILE A 131 3.29 16.92 11.63
CA ILE A 131 3.55 18.33 11.95
C ILE A 131 4.60 18.45 13.06
N THR A 132 4.48 17.70 14.15
CA THR A 132 5.49 17.71 15.21
C THR A 132 6.84 17.22 14.71
N GLY A 133 6.84 16.23 13.82
CA GLY A 133 8.05 15.71 13.18
C GLY A 133 8.76 16.75 12.31
N TRP A 134 8.03 17.44 11.42
CA TRP A 134 8.60 18.49 10.57
C TRP A 134 9.10 19.70 11.36
N LEU A 135 8.37 20.12 12.40
CA LEU A 135 8.82 21.20 13.28
C LEU A 135 10.10 20.80 14.04
N ALA A 136 10.19 19.56 14.52
CA ALA A 136 11.41 19.06 15.15
C ALA A 136 12.60 19.04 14.19
N VAL A 137 12.39 18.65 12.92
CA VAL A 137 13.42 18.74 11.86
C VAL A 137 13.81 20.21 11.61
N TYR A 138 12.85 21.12 11.52
CA TYR A 138 13.14 22.54 11.29
C TYR A 138 14.00 23.16 12.39
N PHE A 139 13.68 22.87 13.66
CA PHE A 139 14.39 23.38 14.84
C PHE A 139 15.62 22.55 15.24
N SER A 140 15.99 21.52 14.47
CA SER A 140 17.10 20.65 14.85
C SER A 140 18.45 21.38 14.80
N ASN A 141 19.15 21.35 15.93
CA ASN A 141 20.53 21.84 16.07
C ASN A 141 21.53 20.69 16.32
N GLY A 142 21.06 19.43 16.23
CA GLY A 142 21.86 18.23 16.45
C GLY A 142 21.14 16.97 15.98
N SER A 143 21.85 15.84 15.96
CA SER A 143 21.38 14.55 15.45
C SER A 143 20.13 14.03 16.16
N LEU A 144 20.08 14.13 17.49
CA LEU A 144 18.97 13.58 18.28
C LEU A 144 17.61 14.19 17.91
N LEU A 145 17.51 15.53 17.84
CA LEU A 145 16.23 16.18 17.52
C LEU A 145 15.81 15.93 16.08
N LEU A 146 16.79 15.82 15.18
CA LEU A 146 16.59 15.47 13.78
C LEU A 146 16.02 14.04 13.64
N ASP A 147 16.58 13.08 14.37
CA ASP A 147 16.14 11.68 14.41
C ASP A 147 14.74 11.54 15.04
N ILE A 148 14.47 12.25 16.13
CA ILE A 148 13.14 12.31 16.75
C ILE A 148 12.11 12.85 15.75
N GLY A 149 12.46 13.91 15.01
CA GLY A 149 11.60 14.47 13.97
C GLY A 149 11.30 13.47 12.85
N ARG A 150 12.31 12.70 12.43
CA ARG A 150 12.12 11.62 11.44
C ARG A 150 11.32 10.45 11.95
N PHE A 151 11.49 10.07 13.20
CA PHE A 151 10.68 9.03 13.81
C PHE A 151 9.19 9.42 13.81
N PHE A 152 8.86 10.66 14.18
CA PHE A 152 7.48 11.14 14.23
C PHE A 152 6.84 11.28 12.85
N THR A 153 7.55 11.84 11.86
CA THR A 153 7.08 11.85 10.47
C THR A 153 6.89 10.41 9.97
N GLY A 154 7.82 9.51 10.29
CA GLY A 154 7.73 8.07 10.03
C GLY A 154 6.44 7.46 10.57
N TYR A 155 6.15 7.68 11.85
CA TYR A 155 4.94 7.18 12.50
C TYR A 155 3.67 7.66 11.79
N GLY A 156 3.61 8.95 11.46
CA GLY A 156 2.48 9.54 10.73
C GLY A 156 2.26 8.85 9.38
N ILE A 157 3.30 8.71 8.57
CA ILE A 157 3.21 8.08 7.25
C ILE A 157 2.90 6.58 7.32
N GLY A 158 3.37 5.88 8.38
CA GLY A 158 3.03 4.49 8.64
C GLY A 158 1.53 4.29 8.82
N VAL A 159 0.88 5.18 9.57
CA VAL A 159 -0.58 5.15 9.73
C VAL A 159 -1.29 5.58 8.44
N PHE A 160 -0.79 6.60 7.73
CA PHE A 160 -1.37 7.01 6.43
C PHE A 160 -1.38 5.89 5.39
N SER A 161 -0.31 5.09 5.35
CA SER A 161 -0.18 3.97 4.40
C SER A 161 -1.33 2.95 4.48
N TYR A 162 -1.93 2.82 5.67
CA TYR A 162 -3.07 1.92 5.91
C TYR A 162 -4.41 2.66 5.80
N VAL A 163 -4.54 3.81 6.46
CA VAL A 163 -5.84 4.47 6.64
C VAL A 163 -6.36 5.10 5.36
N VAL A 164 -5.49 5.73 4.57
CA VAL A 164 -5.88 6.47 3.36
C VAL A 164 -6.49 5.56 2.28
N PRO A 165 -5.83 4.46 1.84
CA PRO A 165 -6.42 3.60 0.82
C PRO A 165 -7.73 2.95 1.27
N ILE A 166 -7.85 2.61 2.57
CA ILE A 166 -9.08 2.07 3.14
C ILE A 166 -10.19 3.12 3.12
N PHE A 167 -9.90 4.34 3.59
CA PHE A 167 -10.87 5.41 3.60
C PHE A 167 -11.41 5.69 2.19
N ILE A 168 -10.52 5.80 1.20
CA ILE A 168 -10.90 5.99 -0.21
C ILE A 168 -11.77 4.82 -0.69
N ALA A 169 -11.40 3.57 -0.40
CA ALA A 169 -12.16 2.40 -0.80
C ALA A 169 -13.55 2.30 -0.13
N GLU A 170 -13.70 2.82 1.09
CA GLU A 170 -14.94 2.83 1.85
C GLU A 170 -15.92 3.94 1.39
N ILE A 171 -15.42 5.08 0.90
CA ILE A 171 -16.26 6.18 0.39
C ILE A 171 -16.56 6.07 -1.12
N ALA A 172 -15.67 5.44 -1.88
CA ALA A 172 -15.77 5.39 -3.33
C ALA A 172 -16.94 4.51 -3.83
N PRO A 173 -17.69 4.98 -4.84
CA PRO A 173 -18.70 4.17 -5.51
C PRO A 173 -18.04 3.00 -6.27
N ARG A 174 -18.80 1.96 -6.56
CA ARG A 174 -18.28 0.69 -7.11
C ARG A 174 -17.51 0.88 -8.43
N ASN A 175 -17.99 1.78 -9.30
CA ASN A 175 -17.42 2.10 -10.62
C ASN A 175 -16.11 2.90 -10.56
N LEU A 176 -15.94 3.81 -9.58
CA LEU A 176 -14.76 4.67 -9.46
C LEU A 176 -13.72 4.18 -8.44
N ARG A 177 -14.03 3.14 -7.66
CA ARG A 177 -13.16 2.67 -6.56
C ARG A 177 -11.73 2.37 -7.01
N GLY A 178 -11.56 1.64 -8.12
CA GLY A 178 -10.24 1.32 -8.65
C GLY A 178 -9.41 2.57 -8.95
N LEU A 179 -9.99 3.49 -9.73
CA LEU A 179 -9.37 4.76 -10.09
C LEU A 179 -8.97 5.58 -8.85
N LEU A 180 -9.90 5.78 -7.91
CA LEU A 180 -9.62 6.59 -6.72
C LEU A 180 -8.56 5.93 -5.82
N THR A 181 -8.52 4.60 -5.74
CA THR A 181 -7.44 3.90 -5.03
C THR A 181 -6.09 4.05 -5.74
N THR A 182 -6.03 4.07 -7.07
CA THR A 182 -4.76 4.32 -7.80
C THR A 182 -4.22 5.73 -7.59
N LEU A 183 -5.08 6.73 -7.34
CA LEU A 183 -4.65 8.09 -7.00
C LEU A 183 -3.78 8.13 -5.74
N ASN A 184 -4.05 7.28 -4.75
CA ASN A 184 -3.21 7.20 -3.53
C ASN A 184 -1.73 6.94 -3.89
N GLN A 185 -1.47 5.93 -4.73
CA GLN A 185 -0.10 5.60 -5.15
C GLN A 185 0.52 6.71 -5.99
N LEU A 186 -0.26 7.30 -6.90
CA LEU A 186 0.20 8.40 -7.74
C LEU A 186 0.62 9.61 -6.91
N LEU A 187 -0.17 9.97 -5.88
CA LEU A 187 0.15 11.11 -5.01
C LEU A 187 1.36 10.85 -4.11
N ILE A 188 1.60 9.61 -3.69
CA ILE A 188 2.87 9.23 -3.00
C ILE A 188 4.06 9.53 -3.90
N VAL A 189 4.03 9.05 -5.15
CA VAL A 189 5.12 9.27 -6.11
C VAL A 189 5.27 10.75 -6.44
N THR A 190 4.15 11.46 -6.62
CA THR A 190 4.14 12.90 -6.87
C THR A 190 4.75 13.68 -5.71
N GLY A 191 4.39 13.35 -4.46
CA GLY A 191 4.96 13.98 -3.26
C GLY A 191 6.47 13.80 -3.18
N SER A 192 6.97 12.58 -3.43
CA SER A 192 8.41 12.32 -3.45
C SER A 192 9.14 13.10 -4.56
N SER A 193 8.51 13.18 -5.73
CA SER A 193 9.04 13.90 -6.90
C SER A 193 9.09 15.41 -6.66
N VAL A 194 8.04 15.98 -6.05
CA VAL A 194 8.01 17.39 -5.66
C VAL A 194 9.09 17.67 -4.61
N ALA A 195 9.29 16.80 -3.63
CA ALA A 195 10.36 16.95 -2.65
C ALA A 195 11.76 16.92 -3.29
N TYR A 196 11.99 16.06 -4.27
CA TYR A 196 13.26 16.04 -5.03
C TYR A 196 13.51 17.34 -5.81
N ILE A 197 12.49 17.86 -6.49
CA ILE A 197 12.60 19.08 -7.31
C ILE A 197 12.78 20.30 -6.40
N ILE A 198 11.87 20.50 -5.44
CA ILE A 198 11.92 21.66 -4.54
C ILE A 198 13.19 21.61 -3.69
N GLY A 199 13.54 20.44 -3.14
CA GLY A 199 14.73 20.27 -2.30
C GLY A 199 16.05 20.50 -3.03
N SER A 200 16.06 20.42 -4.36
CA SER A 200 17.23 20.79 -5.16
C SER A 200 17.47 22.30 -5.19
N ILE A 201 16.41 23.10 -5.03
CA ILE A 201 16.42 24.56 -5.20
C ILE A 201 16.51 25.28 -3.85
N ILE A 202 15.83 24.77 -2.81
CA ILE A 202 15.70 25.47 -1.52
C ILE A 202 16.56 24.82 -0.41
N PRO A 203 16.88 25.57 0.66
CA PRO A 203 17.55 25.02 1.84
C PRO A 203 16.73 23.93 2.54
N TRP A 204 17.41 22.96 3.16
CA TRP A 204 16.78 21.80 3.80
C TRP A 204 15.77 22.18 4.90
N ARG A 205 16.06 23.22 5.70
CA ARG A 205 15.13 23.70 6.74
C ARG A 205 13.83 24.25 6.14
N ILE A 206 13.92 25.00 5.05
CA ILE A 206 12.73 25.53 4.36
C ILE A 206 11.96 24.38 3.70
N LEU A 207 12.67 23.37 3.16
CA LEU A 207 12.04 22.16 2.64
C LEU A 207 11.21 21.44 3.70
N ALA A 208 11.67 21.39 4.96
CA ALA A 208 10.90 20.80 6.06
C ALA A 208 9.57 21.54 6.29
N LEU A 209 9.56 22.87 6.15
CA LEU A 209 8.33 23.67 6.25
C LEU A 209 7.35 23.38 5.11
N THR A 210 7.84 23.04 3.91
CA THR A 210 6.95 22.66 2.81
C THR A 210 6.17 21.37 3.09
N GLY A 211 6.72 20.46 3.92
CA GLY A 211 6.01 19.27 4.40
C GLY A 211 4.86 19.57 5.36
N LEU A 212 4.83 20.76 5.98
CA LEU A 212 3.69 21.18 6.81
C LEU A 212 2.45 21.51 5.96
N VAL A 213 2.64 21.96 4.72
CA VAL A 213 1.55 22.37 3.83
C VAL A 213 0.52 21.26 3.60
N PRO A 214 0.88 20.04 3.14
CA PRO A 214 -0.09 18.96 2.97
C PRO A 214 -0.72 18.51 4.30
N CYS A 215 0.00 18.60 5.42
CA CYS A 215 -0.54 18.26 6.74
C CYS A 215 -1.64 19.24 7.20
N VAL A 216 -1.41 20.54 7.01
CA VAL A 216 -2.39 21.58 7.35
C VAL A 216 -3.60 21.49 6.42
N LEU A 217 -3.38 21.30 5.11
CA LEU A 217 -4.46 21.09 4.15
C LEU A 217 -5.30 19.86 4.51
N LEU A 218 -4.66 18.76 4.92
CA LEU A 218 -5.34 17.57 5.41
C LEU A 218 -6.17 17.87 6.67
N LEU A 219 -5.60 18.52 7.69
CA LEU A 219 -6.32 18.82 8.94
C LEU A 219 -7.55 19.70 8.71
N VAL A 220 -7.39 20.77 7.92
CA VAL A 220 -8.48 21.68 7.56
C VAL A 220 -9.51 20.96 6.69
N GLY A 221 -9.06 20.23 5.67
CA GLY A 221 -9.93 19.48 4.75
C GLY A 221 -10.76 18.42 5.46
N LEU A 222 -10.18 17.72 6.44
CA LEU A 222 -10.88 16.70 7.21
C LEU A 222 -12.07 17.29 7.97
N CYS A 223 -12.10 18.58 8.33
CA CYS A 223 -13.26 19.20 8.97
C CYS A 223 -14.53 19.17 8.09
N PHE A 224 -14.37 19.24 6.76
CA PHE A 224 -15.49 19.32 5.81
C PHE A 224 -15.98 17.95 5.32
N VAL A 225 -15.13 16.93 5.43
CA VAL A 225 -15.33 15.58 4.91
C VAL A 225 -16.07 14.68 5.94
N PRO A 226 -17.06 13.86 5.51
CA PRO A 226 -17.71 12.88 6.39
C PRO A 226 -16.76 11.74 6.79
N GLU A 227 -17.08 11.08 7.90
CA GLU A 227 -16.40 9.82 8.29
C GLU A 227 -16.87 8.66 7.40
N SER A 228 -16.09 7.57 7.37
CA SER A 228 -16.41 6.36 6.62
C SER A 228 -17.78 5.77 7.01
N PRO A 229 -18.72 5.60 6.04
CA PRO A 229 -20.00 4.97 6.31
C PRO A 229 -19.85 3.53 6.84
N ARG A 230 -18.87 2.77 6.33
CA ARG A 230 -18.64 1.40 6.78
C ARG A 230 -18.14 1.33 8.22
N TRP A 231 -17.32 2.29 8.64
CA TRP A 231 -16.91 2.37 10.04
C TRP A 231 -18.07 2.77 10.95
N LEU A 232 -18.89 3.75 10.55
CA LEU A 232 -20.07 4.18 11.33
C LEU A 232 -21.06 3.03 11.53
N ALA A 233 -21.32 2.25 10.48
CA ALA A 233 -22.13 1.03 10.58
C ALA A 233 -21.47 -0.05 11.47
N LYS A 234 -20.13 -0.19 11.42
CA LYS A 234 -19.39 -1.13 12.29
C LYS A 234 -19.48 -0.76 13.76
N VAL A 235 -19.51 0.53 14.10
CA VAL A 235 -19.64 1.03 15.48
C VAL A 235 -21.10 1.01 15.97
N GLY A 236 -22.07 0.98 15.05
CA GLY A 236 -23.50 0.99 15.38
C GLY A 236 -24.11 2.40 15.48
N LEU A 237 -23.46 3.39 14.89
CA LEU A 237 -23.97 4.76 14.82
C LEU A 237 -24.87 4.94 13.59
N ASP A 238 -26.05 4.30 13.60
CA ASP A 238 -26.92 4.19 12.41
C ASP A 238 -27.38 5.56 11.86
N LYS A 239 -27.66 6.53 12.74
CA LYS A 239 -28.05 7.88 12.32
C LYS A 239 -26.92 8.58 11.56
N GLU A 240 -25.71 8.55 12.10
CA GLU A 240 -24.54 9.18 11.46
C GLU A 240 -24.15 8.44 10.18
N PHE A 241 -24.27 7.11 10.17
CA PHE A 241 -24.07 6.27 8.99
C PHE A 241 -24.94 6.72 7.80
N GLN A 242 -26.25 6.86 8.03
CA GLN A 242 -27.19 7.31 6.99
C GLN A 242 -26.87 8.73 6.52
N VAL A 243 -26.54 9.65 7.43
CA VAL A 243 -26.16 11.04 7.10
C VAL A 243 -24.86 11.09 6.27
N ALA A 244 -23.84 10.32 6.65
CA ALA A 244 -22.57 10.25 5.93
C ALA A 244 -22.75 9.67 4.52
N LEU A 245 -23.55 8.61 4.39
CA LEU A 245 -23.82 7.97 3.11
C LEU A 245 -24.61 8.90 2.17
N ARG A 246 -25.65 9.59 2.66
CA ARG A 246 -26.37 10.62 1.88
C ARG A 246 -25.46 11.78 1.49
N LYS A 247 -24.58 12.23 2.39
CA LYS A 247 -23.63 13.32 2.08
C LYS A 247 -22.67 12.93 0.95
N LEU A 248 -22.24 11.66 0.88
CA LEU A 248 -21.35 11.14 -0.16
C LEU A 248 -22.06 10.85 -1.49
N ARG A 249 -23.31 10.37 -1.46
CA ARG A 249 -24.06 10.01 -2.68
C ARG A 249 -24.88 11.17 -3.25
N GLY A 250 -25.18 12.18 -2.46
CA GLY A 250 -26.08 13.28 -2.80
C GLY A 250 -27.36 13.23 -1.97
N LYS A 251 -27.95 14.40 -1.70
CA LYS A 251 -29.11 14.52 -0.80
C LYS A 251 -30.33 13.72 -1.27
N ASP A 252 -30.49 13.57 -2.58
CA ASP A 252 -31.66 12.95 -3.21
C ASP A 252 -31.37 11.54 -3.78
N ALA A 253 -30.18 10.99 -3.52
CA ALA A 253 -29.81 9.66 -4.01
C ALA A 253 -30.46 8.57 -3.13
N ASP A 254 -31.01 7.52 -3.76
CA ASP A 254 -31.47 6.34 -3.02
C ASP A 254 -30.26 5.56 -2.49
N ILE A 255 -30.10 5.57 -1.16
CA ILE A 255 -29.03 4.87 -0.45
C ILE A 255 -29.51 3.57 0.21
N THR A 256 -30.79 3.22 0.09
CA THR A 256 -31.42 2.15 0.85
C THR A 256 -30.78 0.80 0.55
N ARG A 257 -30.55 0.52 -0.75
CA ARG A 257 -29.90 -0.72 -1.20
C ARG A 257 -28.46 -0.82 -0.71
N GLU A 258 -27.65 0.21 -0.95
CA GLU A 258 -26.24 0.22 -0.52
C GLU A 258 -26.10 0.14 1.01
N ALA A 259 -27.00 0.80 1.74
CA ALA A 259 -27.01 0.75 3.20
C ALA A 259 -27.30 -0.66 3.73
N ALA A 260 -28.29 -1.35 3.15
CA ALA A 260 -28.63 -2.72 3.51
C ALA A 260 -27.47 -3.69 3.23
N GLU A 261 -26.83 -3.57 2.06
CA GLU A 261 -25.67 -4.39 1.70
C GLU A 261 -24.50 -4.22 2.68
N ILE A 262 -24.19 -2.97 3.08
CA ILE A 262 -23.13 -2.69 4.05
C ILE A 262 -23.45 -3.32 5.40
N GLN A 263 -24.69 -3.22 5.87
CA GLN A 263 -25.12 -3.81 7.14
C GLN A 263 -25.03 -5.34 7.13
N VAL A 264 -25.52 -5.99 6.07
CA VAL A 264 -25.41 -7.45 5.89
C VAL A 264 -23.95 -7.91 5.87
N TYR A 265 -23.09 -7.17 5.17
CA TYR A 265 -21.66 -7.46 5.12
C TYR A 265 -20.99 -7.36 6.50
N ILE A 266 -21.30 -6.33 7.27
CA ILE A 266 -20.75 -6.14 8.63
C ILE A 266 -21.26 -7.23 9.59
N HIS A 267 -22.54 -7.62 9.48
CA HIS A 267 -23.10 -8.72 10.26
C HIS A 267 -22.39 -10.04 9.97
N THR A 268 -22.13 -10.32 8.69
CA THR A 268 -21.37 -11.50 8.25
C THR A 268 -19.92 -11.47 8.76
N LEU A 269 -19.26 -10.31 8.74
CA LEU A 269 -17.92 -10.14 9.29
C LEU A 269 -17.84 -10.42 10.80
N ARG A 270 -18.90 -10.09 11.55
CA ARG A 270 -18.97 -10.35 12.99
C ARG A 270 -19.20 -11.82 13.31
N SER A 271 -19.87 -12.57 12.44
CA SER A 271 -20.10 -14.01 12.62
C SER A 271 -18.89 -14.86 12.26
N LEU A 272 -17.93 -14.32 11.50
CA LEU A 272 -16.69 -15.03 11.19
C LEU A 272 -15.77 -15.14 12.42
N PRO A 273 -15.15 -16.32 12.64
CA PRO A 273 -14.21 -16.49 13.74
C PRO A 273 -12.99 -15.58 13.57
N LYS A 274 -12.56 -14.93 14.66
CA LYS A 274 -11.35 -14.09 14.67
C LYS A 274 -10.13 -14.96 14.42
N ALA A 275 -9.47 -14.77 13.28
CA ALA A 275 -8.24 -15.47 12.97
C ALA A 275 -7.10 -15.05 13.92
N SER A 276 -6.30 -16.02 14.33
CA SER A 276 -5.08 -15.83 15.09
C SER A 276 -3.86 -15.85 14.18
N ILE A 277 -2.74 -15.27 14.63
CA ILE A 277 -1.44 -15.36 13.93
C ILE A 277 -1.04 -16.84 13.73
N ARG A 278 -1.41 -17.72 14.66
CA ARG A 278 -1.14 -19.17 14.53
C ARG A 278 -1.86 -19.81 13.35
N ASP A 279 -3.00 -19.26 12.93
CA ASP A 279 -3.72 -19.78 11.77
C ASP A 279 -2.95 -19.59 10.47
N LEU A 280 -2.10 -18.56 10.38
CA LEU A 280 -1.27 -18.29 9.20
C LEU A 280 -0.29 -19.44 8.89
N PHE A 281 0.12 -20.19 9.91
CA PHE A 281 1.08 -21.29 9.79
C PHE A 281 0.42 -22.63 9.45
N LYS A 282 -0.91 -22.66 9.25
CA LYS A 282 -1.61 -23.87 8.81
C LYS A 282 -1.29 -24.15 7.34
N SER A 283 -1.18 -25.44 6.99
CA SER A 283 -0.85 -25.91 5.63
C SER A 283 -1.74 -25.29 4.53
N LYS A 284 -3.00 -25.00 4.85
CA LYS A 284 -3.95 -24.33 3.94
C LYS A 284 -3.53 -22.90 3.53
N TYR A 285 -2.83 -22.17 4.39
CA TYR A 285 -2.54 -20.74 4.19
C TYR A 285 -1.05 -20.44 4.00
N ILE A 286 -0.17 -21.35 4.44
CA ILE A 286 1.28 -21.13 4.47
C ILE A 286 1.85 -20.76 3.09
N ARG A 287 1.35 -21.34 2.00
CA ARG A 287 1.83 -21.00 0.64
C ARG A 287 1.51 -19.56 0.26
N SER A 288 0.28 -19.10 0.51
CA SER A 288 -0.10 -17.70 0.29
C SER A 288 0.71 -16.74 1.17
N VAL A 289 1.01 -17.15 2.40
CA VAL A 289 1.87 -16.37 3.31
C VAL A 289 3.31 -16.30 2.79
N ILE A 290 3.88 -17.41 2.33
CA ILE A 290 5.23 -17.45 1.74
C ILE A 290 5.30 -16.54 0.50
N ILE A 291 4.36 -16.68 -0.44
CA ILE A 291 4.30 -15.82 -1.64
C ILE A 291 4.28 -14.35 -1.22
N GLY A 292 3.41 -14.02 -0.26
CA GLY A 292 3.21 -12.66 0.16
C GLY A 292 4.40 -12.02 0.88
N VAL A 293 4.97 -12.75 1.85
CA VAL A 293 6.14 -12.32 2.61
C VAL A 293 7.35 -12.21 1.69
N SER A 294 7.60 -13.21 0.85
CA SER A 294 8.73 -13.21 -0.08
C SER A 294 8.63 -12.07 -1.09
N LEU A 295 7.44 -11.75 -1.63
CA LEU A 295 7.27 -10.61 -2.53
C LEU A 295 7.64 -9.27 -1.87
N MET A 296 7.29 -9.07 -0.60
CA MET A 296 7.66 -7.84 0.12
C MET A 296 9.16 -7.76 0.42
N VAL A 297 9.77 -8.89 0.82
CA VAL A 297 11.23 -8.95 1.00
C VAL A 297 11.92 -8.61 -0.32
N LEU A 298 11.53 -9.28 -1.40
CA LEU A 298 12.15 -9.08 -2.72
C LEU A 298 11.96 -7.65 -3.23
N GLN A 299 10.78 -7.05 -3.05
CA GLN A 299 10.53 -5.64 -3.41
C GLN A 299 11.50 -4.68 -2.70
N GLN A 300 11.79 -4.90 -1.41
CA GLN A 300 12.68 -4.03 -0.63
C GLN A 300 14.15 -4.26 -0.97
N PHE A 301 14.58 -5.52 -1.06
CA PHE A 301 15.98 -5.90 -1.29
C PHE A 301 16.48 -5.64 -2.72
N VAL A 302 15.60 -5.26 -3.64
CA VAL A 302 15.98 -4.66 -4.93
C VAL A 302 16.53 -3.22 -4.76
N GLY A 303 16.43 -2.64 -3.56
CA GLY A 303 17.18 -1.44 -3.19
C GLY A 303 16.41 -0.12 -3.26
N ILE A 304 15.08 -0.15 -3.45
CA ILE A 304 14.29 1.07 -3.74
C ILE A 304 14.41 2.17 -2.69
N ASN A 305 14.34 1.83 -1.40
CA ASN A 305 14.44 2.83 -0.33
C ASN A 305 15.88 3.31 -0.13
N GLY A 306 16.88 2.46 -0.39
CA GLY A 306 18.28 2.87 -0.36
C GLY A 306 18.59 3.84 -1.49
N ILE A 307 18.32 3.44 -2.73
CA ILE A 307 18.49 4.31 -3.90
C ILE A 307 17.68 5.59 -3.71
N GLY A 308 16.38 5.50 -3.44
CA GLY A 308 15.49 6.66 -3.31
C GLY A 308 15.85 7.66 -2.21
N PHE A 309 16.41 7.22 -1.08
CA PHE A 309 16.84 8.13 0.01
C PHE A 309 18.19 8.78 -0.22
N TYR A 310 19.05 8.16 -1.03
CA TYR A 310 20.44 8.59 -1.22
C TYR A 310 20.77 8.84 -2.70
N THR A 311 19.75 9.05 -3.55
CA THR A 311 19.88 9.24 -5.00
C THR A 311 20.83 10.38 -5.37
N SER A 312 20.72 11.54 -4.70
CA SER A 312 21.54 12.73 -5.00
C SER A 312 23.03 12.45 -4.82
N GLU A 313 23.38 11.83 -3.69
CA GLU A 313 24.74 11.44 -3.35
C GLU A 313 25.25 10.36 -4.30
N THR A 314 24.41 9.40 -4.67
CA THR A 314 24.75 8.35 -5.64
C THR A 314 25.13 8.96 -7.00
N PHE A 315 24.40 9.97 -7.47
CA PHE A 315 24.73 10.68 -8.71
C PHE A 315 26.00 11.53 -8.59
N ALA A 316 26.20 12.20 -7.46
CA ALA A 316 27.46 12.92 -7.20
C ALA A 316 28.66 11.96 -7.21
N GLN A 317 28.54 10.81 -6.56
CA GLN A 317 29.56 9.75 -6.57
C GLN A 317 29.79 9.15 -7.96
N ALA A 318 28.81 9.18 -8.86
CA ALA A 318 29.00 8.75 -10.25
C ALA A 318 29.81 9.77 -11.09
N GLY A 319 30.12 10.96 -10.56
CA GLY A 319 30.87 12.00 -11.26
C GLY A 319 29.98 13.06 -11.93
N LEU A 320 28.68 13.09 -11.62
CA LEU A 320 27.80 14.16 -12.09
C LEU A 320 28.11 15.45 -11.33
N SER A 321 28.35 16.55 -12.06
CA SER A 321 28.74 17.85 -11.46
C SER A 321 27.71 18.39 -10.46
N SER A 322 26.45 17.98 -10.57
CA SER A 322 25.39 18.31 -9.64
C SER A 322 24.45 17.12 -9.46
N GLY A 323 24.56 16.42 -8.32
CA GLY A 323 23.63 15.34 -7.95
C GLY A 323 22.16 15.75 -7.96
N LYS A 324 21.90 17.06 -7.76
CA LYS A 324 20.59 17.69 -7.83
C LYS A 324 19.91 17.55 -9.20
N LEU A 325 20.68 17.67 -10.30
CA LEU A 325 20.13 17.48 -11.64
C LEU A 325 19.67 16.04 -11.84
N GLY A 326 20.43 15.08 -11.32
CA GLY A 326 20.05 13.67 -11.37
C GLY A 326 18.75 13.39 -10.60
N THR A 327 18.58 13.97 -9.40
CA THR A 327 17.31 13.82 -8.64
C THR A 327 16.11 14.46 -9.32
N ILE A 328 16.29 15.57 -10.05
CA ILE A 328 15.23 16.17 -10.87
C ILE A 328 14.85 15.24 -12.02
N LEU A 329 15.83 14.68 -12.74
CA LEU A 329 15.56 13.71 -13.81
C LEU A 329 14.84 12.46 -13.29
N TYR A 330 15.26 11.97 -12.13
CA TYR A 330 14.60 10.86 -11.43
C TYR A 330 13.12 11.17 -11.19
N ALA A 331 12.81 12.34 -10.63
CA ALA A 331 11.44 12.81 -10.38
C ALA A 331 10.61 12.92 -11.67
N CYS A 332 11.19 13.49 -12.74
CA CYS A 332 10.53 13.67 -14.02
C CYS A 332 10.17 12.34 -14.71
N VAL A 333 10.98 11.30 -14.53
CA VAL A 333 10.71 9.96 -15.08
C VAL A 333 9.71 9.19 -14.22
N GLN A 334 9.81 9.30 -12.90
CA GLN A 334 9.02 8.46 -11.98
C GLN A 334 7.51 8.71 -12.09
N VAL A 335 7.04 9.96 -12.18
CA VAL A 335 5.60 10.28 -12.19
C VAL A 335 4.90 9.77 -13.46
N PRO A 336 5.33 10.12 -14.69
CA PRO A 336 4.65 9.68 -15.90
C PRO A 336 4.66 8.15 -16.04
N ILE A 337 5.77 7.51 -15.68
CA ILE A 337 5.89 6.06 -15.78
C ILE A 337 5.00 5.34 -14.75
N THR A 338 4.79 5.91 -13.56
CA THR A 338 3.82 5.37 -12.59
C THR A 338 2.40 5.45 -13.12
N VAL A 339 2.04 6.54 -13.82
CA VAL A 339 0.74 6.67 -14.49
C VAL A 339 0.57 5.58 -15.56
N VAL A 340 1.59 5.38 -16.40
CA VAL A 340 1.60 4.30 -17.42
C VAL A 340 1.48 2.92 -16.76
N GLY A 341 2.21 2.67 -15.67
CA GLY A 341 2.14 1.43 -14.90
C GLY A 341 0.74 1.13 -14.36
N ALA A 342 0.03 2.15 -13.87
CA ALA A 342 -1.35 2.01 -13.41
C ALA A 342 -2.27 1.54 -14.55
N PHE A 343 -2.20 2.14 -15.74
CA PHE A 343 -2.97 1.70 -16.91
C PHE A 343 -2.58 0.30 -17.39
N LEU A 344 -1.29 -0.04 -17.35
CA LEU A 344 -0.78 -1.34 -17.79
C LEU A 344 -1.18 -2.48 -16.85
N MET A 345 -1.34 -2.22 -15.55
CA MET A 345 -1.75 -3.21 -14.56
C MET A 345 -3.13 -3.80 -14.85
N ASP A 346 -4.07 -2.98 -15.29
CA ASP A 346 -5.40 -3.44 -15.66
C ASP A 346 -5.39 -4.22 -16.98
N LYS A 347 -4.51 -3.86 -17.92
CA LYS A 347 -4.43 -4.49 -19.25
C LYS A 347 -3.59 -5.78 -19.28
N SER A 348 -2.44 -5.83 -18.62
CA SER A 348 -1.41 -6.86 -18.84
C SER A 348 -1.40 -8.00 -17.83
N GLY A 349 -2.12 -7.85 -16.71
CA GLY A 349 -2.07 -8.81 -15.60
C GLY A 349 -0.94 -8.52 -14.62
N ARG A 350 -0.98 -9.17 -13.45
CA ARG A 350 -0.11 -8.84 -12.32
C ARG A 350 1.24 -9.54 -12.43
N ARG A 351 1.27 -10.81 -12.84
CA ARG A 351 2.51 -11.61 -12.91
C ARG A 351 3.45 -11.13 -14.03
N PRO A 352 3.02 -10.91 -15.29
CA PRO A 352 3.88 -10.37 -16.34
C PRO A 352 4.46 -9.00 -15.98
N LEU A 353 3.66 -8.15 -15.32
CA LEU A 353 4.08 -6.79 -14.99
C LEU A 353 5.21 -6.77 -13.95
N ILE A 354 5.14 -7.62 -12.91
CA ILE A 354 6.25 -7.79 -11.96
C ILE A 354 7.48 -8.37 -12.66
N MET A 355 7.33 -9.35 -13.56
CA MET A 355 8.47 -9.93 -14.28
C MET A 355 9.21 -8.90 -15.16
N ILE A 356 8.46 -8.09 -15.91
CA ILE A 356 9.03 -7.01 -16.74
C ILE A 356 9.69 -5.96 -15.85
N SER A 357 9.02 -5.58 -14.75
CA SER A 357 9.57 -4.65 -13.76
C SER A 357 10.90 -5.17 -13.20
N ALA A 358 10.97 -6.44 -12.81
CA ALA A 358 12.18 -7.06 -12.28
C ALA A 358 13.31 -7.25 -13.29
N ALA A 359 12.99 -7.55 -14.54
CA ALA A 359 14.00 -7.60 -15.59
C ALA A 359 14.59 -6.21 -15.87
N GLY A 360 13.76 -5.17 -15.85
CA GLY A 360 14.21 -3.80 -16.04
C GLY A 360 14.98 -3.22 -14.86
N THR A 361 14.59 -3.55 -13.61
CA THR A 361 15.38 -3.17 -12.43
C THR A 361 16.72 -3.89 -12.41
N PHE A 362 16.77 -5.16 -12.83
CA PHE A 362 18.03 -5.87 -13.04
C PHE A 362 18.93 -5.11 -14.02
N LEU A 363 18.41 -4.75 -15.20
CA LEU A 363 19.17 -4.03 -16.21
C LEU A 363 19.69 -2.68 -15.67
N GLY A 364 18.82 -1.91 -15.01
CA GLY A 364 19.19 -0.62 -14.44
C GLY A 364 20.29 -0.72 -13.36
N CYS A 365 20.13 -1.65 -12.41
CA CYS A 365 21.14 -1.91 -11.38
C CYS A 365 22.44 -2.46 -11.99
N PHE A 366 22.36 -3.35 -12.97
CA PHE A 366 23.53 -3.92 -13.63
C PHE A 366 24.34 -2.83 -14.34
N LEU A 367 23.68 -1.95 -15.10
CA LEU A 367 24.32 -0.81 -15.76
C LEU A 367 24.97 0.16 -14.76
N ALA A 368 24.28 0.48 -13.67
CA ALA A 368 24.84 1.31 -12.60
C ALA A 368 26.05 0.64 -11.93
N GLY A 369 25.98 -0.66 -11.65
CA GLY A 369 27.09 -1.45 -11.10
C GLY A 369 28.30 -1.48 -12.02
N THR A 370 28.08 -1.69 -13.32
CA THR A 370 29.13 -1.62 -14.35
C THR A 370 29.75 -0.23 -14.42
N SER A 371 28.96 0.83 -14.32
CA SER A 371 29.48 2.21 -14.29
C SER A 371 30.46 2.42 -13.14
N PHE A 372 30.07 2.08 -11.91
CA PHE A 372 30.95 2.21 -10.75
C PHE A 372 32.16 1.28 -10.82
N PHE A 373 32.02 0.11 -11.46
CA PHE A 373 33.15 -0.79 -11.69
C PHE A 373 34.18 -0.18 -12.64
N LEU A 374 33.72 0.39 -13.77
CA LEU A 374 34.59 1.08 -14.74
C LEU A 374 35.30 2.28 -14.09
N LYS A 375 34.57 3.04 -13.26
CA LYS A 375 35.16 4.13 -12.45
C LYS A 375 36.29 3.63 -11.55
N GLY A 376 36.08 2.53 -10.84
CA GLY A 376 37.10 1.94 -9.96
C GLY A 376 38.34 1.44 -10.68
N GLN A 377 38.21 1.04 -11.96
CA GLN A 377 39.33 0.60 -12.80
C GLN A 377 39.97 1.74 -13.61
N ASN A 378 39.52 2.98 -13.45
CA ASN A 378 39.95 4.15 -14.24
C ASN A 378 39.78 3.96 -15.76
N MET A 379 38.76 3.20 -16.20
CA MET A 379 38.47 2.94 -17.60
C MET A 379 37.22 3.70 -18.06
N PHE A 380 37.24 4.23 -19.29
CA PHE A 380 36.09 4.87 -19.94
C PHE A 380 35.36 5.90 -19.05
N LEU A 381 36.13 6.75 -18.34
CA LEU A 381 35.61 7.66 -17.32
C LEU A 381 34.52 8.62 -17.86
N ASP A 382 34.58 9.01 -19.13
CA ASP A 382 33.58 9.87 -19.77
C ASP A 382 32.18 9.22 -19.83
N TRP A 383 32.12 7.88 -19.89
CA TRP A 383 30.86 7.13 -19.97
C TRP A 383 30.27 6.80 -18.60
N VAL A 384 31.05 6.92 -17.52
CA VAL A 384 30.63 6.56 -16.16
C VAL A 384 29.36 7.33 -15.73
N PRO A 385 29.31 8.67 -15.79
CA PRO A 385 28.11 9.39 -15.38
C PRO A 385 26.88 9.03 -16.20
N VAL A 386 27.06 8.84 -17.52
CA VAL A 386 25.98 8.47 -18.45
C VAL A 386 25.41 7.09 -18.11
N LEU A 387 26.27 6.10 -17.86
CA LEU A 387 25.85 4.75 -17.50
C LEU A 387 25.21 4.68 -16.11
N ALA A 388 25.71 5.42 -15.13
CA ALA A 388 25.14 5.46 -13.79
C ALA A 388 23.77 6.15 -13.77
N VAL A 389 23.67 7.34 -14.39
CA VAL A 389 22.40 8.07 -14.49
C VAL A 389 21.40 7.29 -15.33
N GLY A 390 21.80 6.82 -16.52
CA GLY A 390 20.95 6.00 -17.38
C GLY A 390 20.48 4.73 -16.69
N GLY A 391 21.37 4.02 -15.98
CA GLY A 391 21.05 2.82 -15.22
C GLY A 391 20.02 3.08 -14.10
N ILE A 392 20.21 4.14 -13.30
CA ILE A 392 19.28 4.49 -12.22
C ILE A 392 17.93 4.99 -12.78
N LEU A 393 17.92 5.71 -13.91
CA LEU A 393 16.69 6.14 -14.57
C LEU A 393 15.90 4.96 -15.16
N ILE A 394 16.58 3.99 -15.78
CA ILE A 394 15.98 2.73 -16.23
C ILE A 394 15.43 1.97 -15.02
N TYR A 395 16.22 1.86 -13.95
CA TYR A 395 15.80 1.20 -12.72
C TYR A 395 14.49 1.77 -12.18
N ILE A 396 14.39 3.09 -11.99
CA ILE A 396 13.19 3.69 -11.43
C ILE A 396 12.00 3.61 -12.38
N ALA A 397 12.22 3.77 -13.70
CA ALA A 397 11.16 3.61 -14.68
C ALA A 397 10.54 2.22 -14.57
N PHE A 398 11.35 1.17 -14.62
CA PHE A 398 10.82 -0.20 -14.54
C PHE A 398 10.28 -0.55 -13.16
N PHE A 399 10.86 -0.04 -12.07
CA PHE A 399 10.30 -0.19 -10.73
C PHE A 399 8.89 0.42 -10.62
N SER A 400 8.71 1.64 -11.14
CA SER A 400 7.43 2.36 -11.15
C SER A 400 6.35 1.69 -11.98
N ILE A 401 6.70 0.92 -13.01
CA ILE A 401 5.73 0.20 -13.85
C ILE A 401 5.01 -0.91 -13.08
N GLY A 402 5.71 -1.63 -12.19
CA GLY A 402 5.17 -2.85 -11.59
C GLY A 402 5.46 -3.00 -10.10
N PHE A 403 6.74 -3.05 -9.72
CA PHE A 403 7.15 -3.32 -8.35
C PHE A 403 6.57 -2.36 -7.32
N GLY A 404 6.25 -1.11 -7.66
CA GLY A 404 5.65 -0.16 -6.72
C GLY A 404 4.28 -0.61 -6.20
N ALA A 405 3.34 -0.92 -7.10
CA ALA A 405 1.93 -1.14 -6.74
C ALA A 405 1.51 -2.62 -6.75
N VAL A 406 2.05 -3.41 -7.69
CA VAL A 406 1.54 -4.76 -7.97
C VAL A 406 1.72 -5.73 -6.80
N PRO A 407 2.85 -5.76 -6.07
CA PRO A 407 2.99 -6.62 -4.89
C PRO A 407 1.84 -6.40 -3.90
N TRP A 408 1.50 -5.14 -3.59
CA TRP A 408 0.40 -4.79 -2.68
C TRP A 408 -0.97 -5.27 -3.18
N VAL A 409 -1.21 -5.21 -4.49
CA VAL A 409 -2.44 -5.72 -5.10
C VAL A 409 -2.51 -7.24 -4.97
N ILE A 410 -1.43 -7.96 -5.31
CA ILE A 410 -1.36 -9.42 -5.16
C ILE A 410 -1.60 -9.83 -3.71
N MET A 411 -1.02 -9.14 -2.73
CA MET A 411 -1.29 -9.40 -1.30
C MET A 411 -2.78 -9.37 -0.97
N SER A 412 -3.49 -8.40 -1.54
CA SER A 412 -4.91 -8.23 -1.30
C SER A 412 -5.77 -9.31 -1.98
N GLU A 413 -5.25 -9.95 -3.04
CA GLU A 413 -5.97 -10.93 -3.86
C GLU A 413 -5.65 -12.39 -3.44
N ILE A 414 -4.47 -12.67 -2.89
CA ILE A 414 -4.05 -14.03 -2.50
C ILE A 414 -4.52 -14.47 -1.12
N PHE A 415 -4.93 -13.55 -0.24
CA PHE A 415 -5.34 -13.92 1.11
C PHE A 415 -6.85 -14.10 1.23
N PRO A 416 -7.30 -15.26 1.76
CA PRO A 416 -8.70 -15.46 2.13
C PRO A 416 -9.20 -14.44 3.15
N ILE A 417 -10.47 -14.03 3.02
CA ILE A 417 -11.09 -12.96 3.81
C ILE A 417 -10.90 -13.16 5.32
N ASN A 418 -11.00 -14.40 5.80
CA ASN A 418 -10.89 -14.73 7.22
C ASN A 418 -9.49 -14.47 7.81
N ILE A 419 -8.41 -14.63 7.04
CA ILE A 419 -7.02 -14.42 7.51
C ILE A 419 -6.38 -13.14 6.97
N LYS A 420 -7.01 -12.48 6.00
CA LYS A 420 -6.46 -11.33 5.26
C LYS A 420 -5.97 -10.20 6.16
N GLY A 421 -6.69 -9.92 7.25
CA GLY A 421 -6.28 -8.90 8.22
C GLY A 421 -4.94 -9.22 8.88
N VAL A 422 -4.82 -10.42 9.47
CA VAL A 422 -3.62 -10.84 10.20
C VAL A 422 -2.44 -11.06 9.25
N ALA A 423 -2.68 -11.67 8.09
CA ALA A 423 -1.67 -11.88 7.06
C ALA A 423 -1.15 -10.56 6.50
N GLY A 424 -2.04 -9.60 6.24
CA GLY A 424 -1.68 -8.26 5.80
C GLY A 424 -0.77 -7.54 6.80
N SER A 425 -1.06 -7.62 8.10
CA SER A 425 -0.19 -7.01 9.13
C SER A 425 1.21 -7.61 9.16
N LEU A 426 1.35 -8.93 9.05
CA LEU A 426 2.66 -9.60 8.98
C LEU A 426 3.48 -9.13 7.77
N VAL A 427 2.83 -9.04 6.62
CA VAL A 427 3.45 -8.66 5.35
C VAL A 427 3.91 -7.20 5.39
N VAL A 428 3.09 -6.31 5.93
CA VAL A 428 3.42 -4.91 6.14
C VAL A 428 4.62 -4.77 7.09
N LEU A 429 4.65 -5.54 8.19
CA LEU A 429 5.79 -5.55 9.12
C LEU A 429 7.09 -5.96 8.42
N VAL A 430 7.05 -7.03 7.64
CA VAL A 430 8.21 -7.51 6.88
C VAL A 430 8.67 -6.48 5.85
N ASN A 431 7.73 -5.85 5.14
CA ASN A 431 8.02 -4.79 4.19
C ASN A 431 8.78 -3.63 4.86
N TRP A 432 8.27 -3.11 5.99
CA TRP A 432 8.93 -2.00 6.68
C TRP A 432 10.25 -2.40 7.33
N SER A 433 10.38 -3.64 7.79
CA SER A 433 11.65 -4.18 8.30
C SER A 433 12.71 -4.28 7.19
N GLY A 434 12.30 -4.73 5.99
CA GLY A 434 13.17 -4.76 4.81
C GLY A 434 13.56 -3.35 4.35
N ALA A 435 12.61 -2.41 4.34
CA ALA A 435 12.87 -1.02 4.05
C ALA A 435 13.93 -0.43 5.00
N TRP A 436 13.78 -0.66 6.30
CA TRP A 436 14.75 -0.24 7.31
C TRP A 436 16.14 -0.83 7.06
N ALA A 437 16.22 -2.15 6.88
CA ALA A 437 17.49 -2.84 6.67
C ALA A 437 18.23 -2.28 5.44
N VAL A 438 17.52 -2.11 4.31
CA VAL A 438 18.10 -1.60 3.07
C VAL A 438 18.51 -0.13 3.22
N SER A 439 17.66 0.72 3.80
CA SER A 439 18.00 2.14 4.02
C SER A 439 19.19 2.32 4.95
N TYR A 440 19.25 1.57 6.06
CA TYR A 440 20.35 1.69 7.01
C TYR A 440 21.67 1.19 6.40
N THR A 441 21.65 0.05 5.72
CA THR A 441 22.87 -0.58 5.17
C THR A 441 23.37 0.07 3.88
N PHE A 442 22.53 0.81 3.15
CA PHE A 442 22.88 1.36 1.83
C PHE A 442 24.18 2.17 1.82
N ASN A 443 24.32 3.15 2.71
CA ASN A 443 25.53 3.99 2.76
C ASN A 443 26.78 3.18 3.11
N PHE A 444 26.66 2.19 3.99
CA PHE A 444 27.77 1.31 4.34
C PHE A 444 28.18 0.42 3.16
N LEU A 445 27.19 -0.15 2.44
CA LEU A 445 27.45 -0.91 1.21
C LEU A 445 28.10 -0.04 0.13
N MET A 446 27.62 1.18 -0.06
CA MET A 446 28.21 2.13 -1.02
C MET A 446 29.65 2.51 -0.65
N SER A 447 29.96 2.64 0.64
CA SER A 447 31.32 2.90 1.14
C SER A 447 32.25 1.69 1.01
N TRP A 448 31.72 0.46 1.12
CA TRP A 448 32.46 -0.78 0.89
C TRP A 448 32.76 -0.99 -0.59
N SER A 449 31.73 -0.93 -1.43
CA SER A 449 31.83 -1.05 -2.88
C SER A 449 30.57 -0.53 -3.54
N SER A 450 30.67 0.60 -4.24
CA SER A 450 29.55 1.15 -5.02
C SER A 450 29.11 0.18 -6.12
N SER A 451 30.06 -0.44 -6.84
CA SER A 451 29.75 -1.46 -7.86
C SER A 451 29.15 -2.73 -7.24
N GLY A 452 29.73 -3.23 -6.15
CA GLY A 452 29.23 -4.39 -5.42
C GLY A 452 27.80 -4.21 -4.92
N THR A 453 27.46 -3.01 -4.43
CA THR A 453 26.11 -2.66 -3.96
C THR A 453 25.07 -2.84 -5.06
N PHE A 454 25.31 -2.26 -6.23
CA PHE A 454 24.39 -2.37 -7.36
C PHE A 454 24.33 -3.79 -7.93
N PHE A 455 25.44 -4.55 -7.92
CA PHE A 455 25.41 -5.96 -8.32
C PHE A 455 24.59 -6.82 -7.35
N ILE A 456 24.66 -6.57 -6.03
CA ILE A 456 23.80 -7.25 -5.05
C ILE A 456 22.31 -7.00 -5.36
N TYR A 457 21.93 -5.75 -5.61
CA TYR A 457 20.53 -5.41 -5.98
C TYR A 457 20.11 -6.00 -7.33
N SER A 458 21.04 -6.10 -8.29
CA SER A 458 20.79 -6.79 -9.55
C SER A 458 20.55 -8.30 -9.33
N ALA A 459 21.28 -8.94 -8.42
CA ALA A 459 21.09 -10.35 -8.09
C ALA A 459 19.72 -10.59 -7.43
N PHE A 460 19.29 -9.71 -6.52
CA PHE A 460 17.93 -9.77 -5.96
C PHE A 460 16.84 -9.56 -7.02
N SER A 461 17.09 -8.73 -8.03
CA SER A 461 16.16 -8.59 -9.17
C SER A 461 16.03 -9.91 -9.95
N VAL A 462 17.13 -10.63 -10.21
CA VAL A 462 17.10 -11.96 -10.86
C VAL A 462 16.37 -12.99 -9.99
N ILE A 463 16.67 -13.03 -8.69
CA ILE A 463 15.96 -13.91 -7.74
C ILE A 463 14.46 -13.62 -7.78
N THR A 464 14.07 -12.36 -7.92
CA THR A 464 12.65 -11.98 -8.03
C THR A 464 12.02 -12.50 -9.31
N VAL A 465 12.70 -12.38 -10.45
CA VAL A 465 12.19 -12.95 -11.72
C VAL A 465 11.97 -14.46 -11.57
N LEU A 466 12.95 -15.18 -11.01
CA LEU A 466 12.85 -16.64 -10.82
C LEU A 466 11.72 -17.01 -9.85
N PHE A 467 11.59 -16.27 -8.75
CA PHE A 467 10.54 -16.48 -7.76
C PHE A 467 9.14 -16.25 -8.35
N VAL A 468 8.95 -15.14 -9.07
CA VAL A 468 7.68 -14.78 -9.68
C VAL A 468 7.31 -15.74 -10.81
N ALA A 469 8.30 -16.17 -11.60
CA ALA A 469 8.10 -17.17 -12.63
C ALA A 469 7.64 -18.51 -12.06
N LYS A 470 8.16 -18.94 -10.90
CA LYS A 470 7.87 -20.26 -10.34
C LYS A 470 6.67 -20.31 -9.38
N PHE A 471 6.51 -19.32 -8.50
CA PHE A 471 5.62 -19.42 -7.35
C PHE A 471 4.44 -18.46 -7.35
N VAL A 472 4.51 -17.35 -8.10
CA VAL A 472 3.45 -16.32 -8.07
C VAL A 472 2.37 -16.64 -9.11
N PRO A 473 1.11 -16.87 -8.72
CA PRO A 473 0.03 -17.12 -9.66
C PRO A 473 -0.41 -15.81 -10.34
N GLU A 474 -0.95 -15.93 -11.56
CA GLU A 474 -1.69 -14.81 -12.16
C GLU A 474 -3.04 -14.66 -11.46
N THR A 475 -3.34 -13.46 -10.97
CA THR A 475 -4.56 -13.14 -10.21
C THR A 475 -5.60 -12.36 -11.03
N LYS A 476 -5.22 -11.77 -12.17
CA LYS A 476 -6.13 -10.99 -13.01
C LYS A 476 -7.33 -11.83 -13.45
N GLY A 477 -8.53 -11.31 -13.16
CA GLY A 477 -9.80 -11.88 -13.64
C GLY A 477 -10.18 -13.22 -13.00
N LYS A 478 -9.50 -13.63 -11.92
CA LYS A 478 -9.77 -14.90 -11.23
C LYS A 478 -10.49 -14.66 -9.92
N THR A 479 -11.34 -15.62 -9.54
CA THR A 479 -11.95 -15.61 -8.20
C THR A 479 -10.92 -16.04 -7.15
N LEU A 480 -11.19 -15.68 -5.89
CA LEU A 480 -10.32 -16.04 -4.77
C LEU A 480 -10.13 -17.57 -4.68
N GLU A 481 -11.18 -18.35 -4.95
CA GLU A 481 -11.17 -19.81 -4.91
C GLU A 481 -10.27 -20.39 -6.01
N GLN A 482 -10.34 -19.82 -7.21
CA GLN A 482 -9.46 -20.20 -8.33
C GLN A 482 -7.99 -19.91 -8.02
N ILE A 483 -7.71 -18.76 -7.38
CA ILE A 483 -6.36 -18.40 -6.94
C ILE A 483 -5.86 -19.39 -5.89
N GLN A 484 -6.65 -19.68 -4.85
CA GLN A 484 -6.27 -20.68 -3.83
C GLN A 484 -6.03 -22.06 -4.44
N ALA A 485 -6.88 -22.49 -5.39
CA ALA A 485 -6.70 -23.75 -6.08
C ALA A 485 -5.39 -23.78 -6.89
N SER A 486 -5.01 -22.68 -7.53
CA SER A 486 -3.74 -22.58 -8.27
C SER A 486 -2.52 -22.63 -7.34
N ILE A 487 -2.58 -21.96 -6.18
CA ILE A 487 -1.50 -21.96 -5.18
C ILE A 487 -1.35 -23.35 -4.53
N ASN A 488 -2.45 -24.06 -4.31
CA ASN A 488 -2.43 -25.38 -3.68
C ASN A 488 -2.05 -26.51 -4.65
N LYS A 489 -2.11 -26.28 -5.97
CA LYS A 489 -1.67 -27.23 -7.00
C LYS A 489 -0.17 -27.15 -7.34
N SER A 490 0.45 -25.98 -7.17
CA SER A 490 1.88 -25.74 -7.36
C SER A 490 2.70 -26.03 -6.11
#